data_AF-A0A6A8D759-F1
#
_entry.id   AF-A0A6A8D759-F1
#
_cell.length_a   1.000
_cell.length_b   1.000
_cell.length_c   1.000
_cell.angle_alpha   90.00
_cell.angle_beta   90.00
_cell.angle_gamma   90.00
#
_symmetry.space_group_name_H-M   'P 1'
#
loop_
_entity.id
_entity.type
_entity.pdbx_description
1 polymer ?
#
loop_
_entity_poly.entity_id
_entity_poly.type
_entity_poly.pdbx_seq_one_letter_code
_entity_poly.pdbx_strand_id
1 'polypeptide(L)'
;MAEKVKKPFYKKWWVWLIAIILIIGIANSGDEEQTASGEETVTETDSNEVENTEEGTTEEAETEEATEEPVEEEEEVVEEVEEEEPVVEDTNSTYADYADYHIPLLTEETLALSQESYDYIVSNSTHFPAQTDEAIQSVKAAEDQSVTIKHLNKNVNPYLSTVLSFTGTVISIEEVPIEETDDTLALIHVMDDEGNSYQVILYKTTGDILEEDYVHFWGVPVGPSYFENVSGGTTNVQVFMGSHIEKLQ
;
A
#
# COMPACT_ATOMS: atom_id res chain seq x y z
N MET A 1 -16.60 27.73 -19.84
CA MET A 1 -15.68 26.85 -19.08
C MET A 1 -16.53 26.24 -17.99
N ALA A 2 -16.84 24.95 -18.09
CA ALA A 2 -17.64 24.24 -17.09
C ALA A 2 -16.69 23.37 -16.27
N GLU A 3 -16.72 23.54 -14.96
CA GLU A 3 -15.90 22.81 -14.00
C GLU A 3 -16.55 21.43 -13.75
N LYS A 4 -15.84 20.34 -14.07
CA LYS A 4 -16.32 18.97 -13.84
C LYS A 4 -16.28 18.68 -12.34
N VAL A 5 -17.45 18.53 -11.71
CA VAL A 5 -17.56 18.05 -10.32
C VAL A 5 -17.22 16.56 -10.30
N LYS A 6 -16.12 16.18 -9.63
CA LYS A 6 -15.70 14.78 -9.48
C LYS A 6 -16.73 14.02 -8.63
N LYS A 7 -17.12 12.82 -9.06
CA LYS A 7 -18.03 11.95 -8.31
C LYS A 7 -17.44 11.64 -6.93
N PRO A 8 -18.25 11.62 -5.85
CA PRO A 8 -17.75 11.33 -4.50
C PRO A 8 -17.25 9.88 -4.39
N PHE A 9 -15.95 9.72 -4.16
CA PHE A 9 -15.24 8.44 -4.10
C PHE A 9 -15.68 7.56 -2.91
N TYR A 10 -16.17 8.15 -1.82
CA TYR A 10 -16.70 7.45 -0.64
C TYR A 10 -18.00 6.66 -0.87
N LYS A 11 -18.57 6.74 -2.09
CA LYS A 11 -19.69 5.89 -2.51
C LYS A 11 -19.25 4.53 -3.06
N LYS A 12 -17.96 4.33 -3.33
CA LYS A 12 -17.44 3.05 -3.80
C LYS A 12 -17.31 2.08 -2.62
N TRP A 13 -17.86 0.87 -2.77
CA TRP A 13 -17.93 -0.13 -1.68
C TRP A 13 -16.56 -0.54 -1.12
N TRP A 14 -15.52 -0.57 -1.95
CA TRP A 14 -14.15 -0.91 -1.53
C TRP A 14 -13.49 0.13 -0.62
N VAL A 15 -13.88 1.41 -0.69
CA VAL A 15 -13.37 2.45 0.22
C VAL A 15 -13.80 2.14 1.66
N TRP A 16 -14.97 1.54 1.85
CA TRP A 16 -15.44 1.08 3.17
C TRP A 16 -14.69 -0.18 3.63
N LEU A 17 -14.28 -1.05 2.70
CA LEU A 17 -13.50 -2.24 3.01
C LEU A 17 -12.09 -1.87 3.48
N ILE A 18 -11.43 -0.91 2.80
CA ILE A 18 -10.12 -0.37 3.23
C ILE A 18 -10.23 0.34 4.59
N ALA A 19 -11.27 1.15 4.80
CA ALA A 19 -11.49 1.82 6.09
C ALA A 19 -11.68 0.82 7.25
N ILE A 20 -12.32 -0.33 7.02
CA ILE A 20 -12.48 -1.39 8.03
C ILE A 20 -11.14 -2.07 8.33
N ILE A 21 -10.29 -2.34 7.32
CA ILE A 21 -8.97 -2.94 7.51
C ILE A 21 -8.07 -2.01 8.35
N LEU A 22 -8.11 -0.70 8.10
CA LEU A 22 -7.36 0.29 8.87
C LEU A 22 -7.83 0.38 10.34
N ILE A 23 -9.12 0.14 10.63
CA ILE A 23 -9.65 0.16 12.01
C ILE A 23 -9.34 -1.16 12.76
N ILE A 24 -9.38 -2.31 12.07
CA ILE A 24 -9.08 -3.61 12.69
C ILE A 24 -7.59 -3.72 13.09
N GLY A 25 -6.69 -3.02 12.37
CA GLY A 25 -5.29 -2.89 12.76
C GLY A 25 -5.05 -2.23 14.14
N ILE A 26 -6.05 -1.53 14.70
CA ILE A 26 -5.95 -0.87 16.01
C ILE A 26 -6.59 -1.73 17.13
N ALA A 27 -7.40 -2.74 16.79
CA ALA A 27 -8.24 -3.45 17.77
C ALA A 27 -7.63 -4.76 18.34
N ASN A 28 -6.46 -5.21 17.87
CA ASN A 28 -5.78 -6.40 18.41
C ASN A 28 -4.73 -6.06 19.47
N SER A 29 -5.07 -5.21 20.43
CA SER A 29 -4.33 -5.08 21.70
C SER A 29 -5.19 -5.65 22.82
N GLY A 30 -5.31 -6.98 22.85
CA GLY A 30 -5.97 -7.75 23.90
C GLY A 30 -4.98 -8.14 25.00
N ASP A 31 -5.37 -7.84 26.23
CA ASP A 31 -4.69 -8.10 27.51
C ASP A 31 -4.05 -9.48 27.67
N GLU A 32 -2.82 -9.50 28.22
CA GLU A 32 -2.45 -10.42 29.29
C GLU A 32 -1.65 -9.68 30.38
N GLU A 33 -2.26 -9.51 31.55
CA GLU A 33 -1.57 -9.16 32.81
C GLU A 33 -0.81 -10.38 33.37
N GLN A 34 0.45 -10.18 33.80
CA GLN A 34 0.95 -10.81 35.02
C GLN A 34 2.13 -10.07 35.70
N THR A 35 1.73 -9.25 36.67
CA THR A 35 2.24 -8.98 38.03
C THR A 35 3.72 -9.10 38.49
N ALA A 36 4.01 -8.14 39.41
CA ALA A 36 4.90 -8.12 40.59
C ALA A 36 6.25 -7.40 40.41
N SER A 37 6.72 -6.50 41.27
CA SER A 37 6.44 -6.20 42.68
C SER A 37 7.03 -4.81 43.03
N GLY A 38 6.47 -4.09 44.01
CA GLY A 38 7.05 -2.87 44.57
C GLY A 38 6.09 -2.10 45.48
N GLU A 39 5.78 -2.68 46.63
CA GLU A 39 5.01 -2.08 47.72
C GLU A 39 5.91 -1.10 48.52
N GLU A 40 5.40 0.09 48.85
CA GLU A 40 5.41 0.59 50.23
C GLU A 40 4.38 1.72 50.44
N THR A 41 3.64 1.53 51.52
CA THR A 41 2.44 2.20 52.02
C THR A 41 2.80 3.33 52.98
N VAL A 42 1.91 4.32 53.18
CA VAL A 42 1.44 4.95 54.45
C VAL A 42 0.60 6.20 54.05
N THR A 43 -0.74 6.16 53.95
CA THR A 43 -1.82 6.33 54.97
C THR A 43 -1.72 7.51 55.94
N GLU A 44 -2.65 8.47 55.84
CA GLU A 44 -3.73 8.80 56.83
C GLU A 44 -4.60 9.96 56.24
N THR A 45 -5.92 9.81 56.02
CA THR A 45 -7.06 9.89 56.98
C THR A 45 -7.31 11.36 57.40
N ASP A 46 -8.50 12.01 57.33
CA ASP A 46 -9.88 11.61 57.66
C ASP A 46 -10.92 12.63 57.10
N SER A 47 -12.11 12.10 56.81
CA SER A 47 -13.52 12.58 56.74
C SER A 47 -13.96 14.06 56.77
N ASN A 48 -15.01 14.35 55.99
CA ASN A 48 -16.41 14.46 56.46
C ASN A 48 -17.39 14.46 55.26
N GLU A 49 -18.23 13.44 55.07
CA GLU A 49 -19.63 13.27 55.55
C GLU A 49 -20.67 13.97 54.65
N VAL A 50 -21.37 13.23 53.75
CA VAL A 50 -22.79 12.74 53.79
C VAL A 50 -23.80 13.89 53.65
N GLU A 51 -24.75 13.88 52.71
CA GLU A 51 -26.03 13.14 52.69
C GLU A 51 -26.70 13.42 51.31
N ASN A 52 -27.05 12.45 50.44
CA ASN A 52 -27.98 11.31 50.43
C ASN A 52 -29.34 11.62 49.76
N THR A 53 -29.86 10.57 49.10
CA THR A 53 -31.27 10.20 48.89
C THR A 53 -31.88 10.70 47.58
N GLU A 54 -31.89 9.87 46.52
CA GLU A 54 -32.92 8.86 46.13
C GLU A 54 -34.11 9.54 45.40
N GLU A 55 -34.84 8.96 44.45
CA GLU A 55 -35.10 7.58 44.00
C GLU A 55 -35.78 7.71 42.61
N GLY A 56 -35.56 6.80 41.65
CA GLY A 56 -36.55 5.78 41.25
C GLY A 56 -37.21 6.10 39.88
N THR A 57 -36.99 5.32 38.81
CA THR A 57 -37.72 4.07 38.41
C THR A 57 -39.11 4.40 37.80
N THR A 58 -39.63 3.90 36.67
CA THR A 58 -39.31 2.88 35.63
C THR A 58 -40.46 2.88 34.59
N GLU A 59 -40.24 2.29 33.39
CA GLU A 59 -41.23 1.73 32.41
C GLU A 59 -42.16 2.72 31.63
N GLU A 60 -42.63 2.48 30.38
CA GLU A 60 -42.84 1.27 29.56
C GLU A 60 -43.14 1.64 28.07
N ALA A 61 -42.93 0.66 27.17
CA ALA A 61 -43.63 0.30 25.90
C ALA A 61 -44.09 1.38 24.87
N GLU A 62 -43.67 1.38 23.60
CA GLU A 62 -43.88 0.45 22.44
C GLU A 62 -45.14 0.75 21.58
N THR A 63 -44.95 0.71 20.25
CA THR A 63 -45.87 0.26 19.17
C THR A 63 -46.47 1.27 18.16
N GLU A 64 -46.06 1.08 16.89
CA GLU A 64 -46.76 1.18 15.57
C GLU A 64 -47.52 2.45 15.11
N GLU A 65 -47.23 2.94 13.89
CA GLU A 65 -47.95 2.56 12.65
C GLU A 65 -47.38 3.24 11.39
N ALA A 66 -47.50 2.53 10.27
CA ALA A 66 -47.12 2.91 8.92
C ALA A 66 -48.25 3.62 8.18
N THR A 67 -47.96 4.55 7.25
CA THR A 67 -48.87 4.86 6.13
C THR A 67 -48.13 5.49 4.93
N GLU A 68 -48.10 4.71 3.84
CA GLU A 68 -48.29 4.99 2.40
C GLU A 68 -47.64 6.21 1.67
N GLU A 69 -47.06 5.88 0.51
CA GLU A 69 -46.58 6.75 -0.58
C GLU A 69 -47.72 7.45 -1.36
N PRO A 70 -47.41 8.42 -2.25
CA PRO A 70 -47.34 8.03 -3.67
C PRO A 70 -46.31 8.76 -4.58
N VAL A 71 -45.83 7.97 -5.55
CA VAL A 71 -45.31 8.18 -6.92
C VAL A 71 -45.57 9.53 -7.64
N GLU A 72 -44.49 10.10 -8.20
CA GLU A 72 -44.32 10.80 -9.52
C GLU A 72 -42.82 11.25 -9.55
N GLU A 73 -41.99 11.19 -10.60
CA GLU A 73 -42.19 11.28 -12.05
C GLU A 73 -40.88 10.76 -12.72
N GLU A 74 -40.97 9.93 -13.75
CA GLU A 74 -39.84 9.48 -14.57
C GLU A 74 -39.46 10.57 -15.59
N GLU A 75 -38.28 11.19 -15.43
CA GLU A 75 -37.64 11.95 -16.51
C GLU A 75 -36.65 11.03 -17.26
N GLU A 76 -37.02 10.69 -18.51
CA GLU A 76 -36.11 10.15 -19.52
C GLU A 76 -34.95 11.13 -19.77
N VAL A 77 -33.75 10.78 -19.30
CA VAL A 77 -32.51 11.42 -19.76
C VAL A 77 -31.99 10.61 -20.95
N VAL A 78 -32.11 11.23 -22.12
CA VAL A 78 -31.56 10.76 -23.39
C VAL A 78 -30.04 10.62 -23.24
N GLU A 79 -29.53 9.39 -23.34
CA GLU A 79 -28.11 9.06 -23.29
C GLU A 79 -27.45 9.56 -24.59
N GLU A 80 -26.77 10.70 -24.50
CA GLU A 80 -25.91 11.21 -25.56
C GLU A 80 -24.65 10.33 -25.60
N VAL A 81 -24.62 9.40 -26.55
CA VAL A 81 -23.44 8.57 -26.84
C VAL A 81 -22.35 9.48 -27.39
N GLU A 82 -21.47 9.93 -26.50
CA GLU A 82 -20.21 10.57 -26.87
C GLU A 82 -19.32 9.48 -27.49
N GLU A 83 -19.12 9.58 -28.80
CA GLU A 83 -18.25 8.70 -29.58
C GLU A 83 -16.80 9.00 -29.16
N GLU A 84 -16.23 8.19 -28.26
CA GLU A 84 -14.83 8.31 -27.86
C GLU A 84 -13.92 7.98 -29.05
N GLU A 85 -13.12 8.97 -29.47
CA GLU A 85 -12.07 8.75 -30.48
C GLU A 85 -11.04 7.74 -29.95
N PRO A 86 -10.53 6.82 -30.78
CA PRO A 86 -9.60 5.80 -30.32
C PRO A 86 -8.29 6.44 -29.85
N VAL A 87 -8.04 6.36 -28.55
CA VAL A 87 -6.73 6.63 -27.95
C VAL A 87 -5.76 5.62 -28.55
N VAL A 88 -4.75 6.11 -29.27
CA VAL A 88 -3.66 5.27 -29.77
C VAL A 88 -2.85 4.83 -28.55
N GLU A 89 -3.05 3.59 -28.09
CA GLU A 89 -2.30 3.05 -26.95
C GLU A 89 -0.81 2.97 -27.30
N ASP A 90 -0.01 3.80 -26.63
CA ASP A 90 1.42 3.59 -26.55
C ASP A 90 1.68 2.45 -25.57
N THR A 91 1.77 1.23 -26.08
CA THR A 91 1.97 0.01 -25.26
C THR A 91 3.25 0.04 -24.42
N ASN A 92 4.16 0.99 -24.66
CA ASN A 92 5.39 1.09 -23.89
C ASN A 92 5.20 1.81 -22.55
N SER A 93 4.13 2.59 -22.37
CA SER A 93 3.90 3.32 -21.12
C SER A 93 3.16 2.53 -20.06
N THR A 94 2.51 1.41 -20.40
CA THR A 94 1.61 0.65 -19.52
C THR A 94 2.15 0.48 -18.09
N TYR A 95 3.36 -0.06 -17.93
CA TYR A 95 3.94 -0.30 -16.60
C TYR A 95 4.46 0.98 -15.91
N ALA A 96 4.82 2.02 -16.67
CA ALA A 96 5.13 3.33 -16.11
C ALA A 96 3.86 4.01 -15.57
N ASP A 97 2.74 3.89 -16.29
CA ASP A 97 1.44 4.41 -15.89
C ASP A 97 0.92 3.67 -14.65
N TYR A 98 1.10 2.35 -14.58
CA TYR A 98 0.80 1.58 -13.36
C TYR A 98 1.66 2.05 -12.18
N ALA A 99 2.95 2.27 -12.38
CA ALA A 99 3.85 2.74 -11.33
C ALA A 99 3.46 4.15 -10.85
N ASP A 100 3.17 5.07 -11.77
CA ASP A 100 2.73 6.44 -11.45
C ASP A 100 1.43 6.45 -10.63
N TYR A 101 0.51 5.53 -10.94
CA TYR A 101 -0.73 5.37 -10.20
C TYR A 101 -0.56 4.68 -8.83
N HIS A 102 0.15 3.55 -8.79
CA HIS A 102 0.20 2.70 -7.60
C HIS A 102 1.22 3.18 -6.56
N ILE A 103 2.37 3.76 -6.96
CA ILE A 103 3.41 4.14 -6.00
C ILE A 103 2.90 5.12 -4.95
N PRO A 104 2.20 6.23 -5.30
CA PRO A 104 1.65 7.14 -4.29
C PRO A 104 0.67 6.45 -3.35
N LEU A 105 -0.21 5.59 -3.87
CA LEU A 105 -1.20 4.86 -3.08
C LEU A 105 -0.55 3.88 -2.09
N LEU A 106 0.42 3.10 -2.55
CA LEU A 106 1.12 2.08 -1.77
C LEU A 106 2.09 2.68 -0.74
N THR A 107 2.45 3.96 -0.91
CA THR A 107 3.40 4.67 -0.03
C THR A 107 2.74 5.79 0.76
N GLU A 108 1.40 5.82 0.83
CA GLU A 108 0.64 6.85 1.55
C GLU A 108 1.03 8.29 1.14
N GLU A 109 1.22 8.51 -0.17
CA GLU A 109 1.61 9.78 -0.79
C GLU A 109 3.00 10.29 -0.35
N THR A 110 3.79 9.48 0.35
CA THR A 110 5.16 9.86 0.75
C THR A 110 6.13 9.83 -0.43
N LEU A 111 5.81 9.05 -1.46
CA LEU A 111 6.59 8.92 -2.69
C LEU A 111 5.69 9.08 -3.92
N ALA A 112 6.16 9.86 -4.89
CA ALA A 112 5.58 9.92 -6.23
C ALA A 112 6.64 9.51 -7.25
N LEU A 113 6.20 8.89 -8.35
CA LEU A 113 7.12 8.52 -9.42
C LEU A 113 7.67 9.79 -10.07
N SER A 114 9.00 9.87 -10.17
CA SER A 114 9.63 11.01 -10.83
C SER A 114 9.48 10.91 -12.35
N GLN A 115 9.48 12.04 -13.07
CA GLN A 115 9.48 12.02 -14.53
C GLN A 115 10.70 11.27 -15.10
N GLU A 116 11.87 11.36 -14.45
CA GLU A 116 13.06 10.62 -14.88
C GLU A 116 12.85 9.11 -14.80
N SER A 117 12.29 8.63 -13.68
CA SER A 117 11.95 7.21 -13.50
C SER A 117 10.88 6.77 -14.50
N TYR A 118 9.84 7.58 -14.70
CA TYR A 118 8.79 7.32 -15.69
C TYR A 118 9.39 7.16 -17.09
N ASP A 119 10.14 8.16 -17.57
CA ASP A 119 10.76 8.16 -18.91
C ASP A 119 11.71 6.97 -19.09
N TYR A 120 12.45 6.60 -18.04
CA TYR A 120 13.33 5.45 -18.05
C TYR A 120 12.56 4.13 -18.18
N ILE A 121 11.46 3.96 -17.45
CA ILE A 121 10.60 2.76 -17.53
C ILE A 121 10.00 2.65 -18.93
N VAL A 122 9.44 3.73 -19.48
CA VAL A 122 8.89 3.75 -20.85
C VAL A 122 9.95 3.37 -21.89
N SER A 123 11.14 3.95 -21.77
CA SER A 123 12.26 3.67 -22.71
C SER A 123 12.81 2.25 -22.60
N ASN A 124 12.51 1.55 -21.51
CA ASN A 124 12.97 0.19 -21.23
C ASN A 124 11.78 -0.74 -20.91
N SER A 125 10.64 -0.55 -21.58
CA SER A 125 9.37 -1.25 -21.27
C SER A 125 9.49 -2.78 -21.16
N THR A 126 10.35 -3.40 -21.97
CA THR A 126 10.61 -4.86 -21.92
C THR A 126 11.33 -5.35 -20.66
N HIS A 127 11.93 -4.45 -19.86
CA HIS A 127 12.62 -4.77 -18.61
C HIS A 127 11.72 -4.58 -17.38
N PHE A 128 10.57 -3.90 -17.49
CA PHE A 128 9.77 -3.53 -16.33
C PHE A 128 8.32 -3.96 -16.50
N PRO A 129 7.99 -5.22 -16.17
CA PRO A 129 8.89 -6.28 -15.71
C PRO A 129 9.55 -7.05 -16.87
N ALA A 130 10.65 -7.74 -16.60
CA ALA A 130 11.29 -8.62 -17.56
C ALA A 130 10.51 -9.93 -17.67
N GLN A 131 9.73 -10.10 -18.75
CA GLN A 131 8.84 -11.25 -18.93
C GLN A 131 9.52 -12.46 -19.61
N THR A 132 10.59 -12.24 -20.38
CA THR A 132 11.30 -13.30 -21.12
C THR A 132 12.68 -13.58 -20.52
N ASP A 133 13.21 -14.78 -20.74
CA ASP A 133 14.58 -15.15 -20.33
C ASP A 133 15.63 -14.18 -20.90
N GLU A 134 15.41 -13.69 -22.13
CA GLU A 134 16.27 -12.73 -22.82
C GLU A 134 16.26 -11.38 -22.10
N ALA A 135 15.08 -10.88 -21.73
CA ALA A 135 14.93 -9.64 -20.96
C ALA A 135 15.54 -9.79 -19.55
N ILE A 136 15.34 -10.94 -18.90
CA ILE A 136 15.91 -11.23 -17.58
C ILE A 136 17.44 -11.20 -17.65
N GLN A 137 18.04 -11.87 -18.63
CA GLN A 137 19.50 -11.84 -18.82
C GLN A 137 20.02 -10.43 -19.14
N SER A 138 19.29 -9.66 -19.94
CA SER A 138 19.61 -8.27 -20.25
C SER A 138 19.65 -7.39 -18.99
N VAL A 139 18.64 -7.51 -18.12
CA VAL A 139 18.57 -6.78 -16.84
C VAL A 139 19.71 -7.17 -15.91
N LYS A 140 19.96 -8.48 -15.72
CA LYS A 140 21.07 -8.96 -14.89
C LYS A 140 22.42 -8.46 -15.41
N ALA A 141 22.58 -8.35 -16.73
CA ALA A 141 23.81 -7.83 -17.34
C ALA A 141 23.96 -6.30 -17.23
N ALA A 142 22.85 -5.56 -17.11
CA ALA A 142 22.83 -4.10 -16.96
C ALA A 142 23.08 -3.62 -15.53
N GLU A 143 23.14 -4.54 -14.57
CA GLU A 143 23.30 -4.24 -13.14
C GLU A 143 24.59 -3.47 -12.82
N ASP A 144 24.48 -2.41 -12.03
CA ASP A 144 25.61 -1.73 -11.41
C ASP A 144 25.83 -2.19 -9.95
N GLN A 145 26.76 -3.12 -9.78
CA GLN A 145 27.14 -3.68 -8.47
C GLN A 145 27.95 -2.71 -7.59
N SER A 146 28.36 -1.55 -8.10
CA SER A 146 29.12 -0.57 -7.31
C SER A 146 28.24 0.28 -6.40
N VAL A 147 26.95 0.36 -6.71
CA VAL A 147 25.96 1.11 -5.94
C VAL A 147 25.42 0.21 -4.83
N THR A 148 25.46 0.72 -3.61
CA THR A 148 24.97 0.01 -2.43
C THR A 148 23.79 0.76 -1.82
N ILE A 149 23.05 0.13 -0.92
CA ILE A 149 21.97 0.77 -0.17
C ILE A 149 22.42 2.03 0.58
N LYS A 150 23.70 2.10 1.02
CA LYS A 150 24.29 3.29 1.64
C LYS A 150 24.35 4.49 0.68
N HIS A 151 24.52 4.23 -0.62
CA HIS A 151 24.44 5.29 -1.64
C HIS A 151 23.01 5.79 -1.79
N LEU A 152 22.04 4.88 -1.86
CA LEU A 152 20.62 5.23 -2.02
C LEU A 152 20.10 6.01 -0.80
N ASN A 153 20.39 5.53 0.41
CA ASN A 153 20.04 6.20 1.67
C ASN A 153 20.66 7.59 1.79
N LYS A 154 21.82 7.82 1.16
CA LYS A 154 22.46 9.14 1.13
C LYS A 154 21.76 10.06 0.12
N ASN A 155 21.53 9.57 -1.09
CA ASN A 155 20.84 10.26 -2.17
C ASN A 155 20.53 9.28 -3.29
N VAL A 156 19.25 8.94 -3.47
CA VAL A 156 18.77 8.03 -4.51
C VAL A 156 18.83 8.66 -5.92
N ASN A 157 18.71 9.98 -6.04
CA ASN A 157 18.44 10.66 -7.31
C ASN A 157 19.40 10.31 -8.45
N PRO A 158 20.73 10.17 -8.23
CA PRO A 158 21.66 9.78 -9.30
C PRO A 158 21.44 8.37 -9.87
N TYR A 159 20.60 7.56 -9.23
CA TYR A 159 20.45 6.14 -9.51
C TYR A 159 19.04 5.77 -9.99
N LEU A 160 18.14 6.75 -10.18
CA LEU A 160 16.73 6.52 -10.58
C LEU A 160 16.59 5.81 -11.94
N SER A 161 17.65 5.84 -12.74
CA SER A 161 17.75 5.22 -14.06
C SER A 161 18.89 4.17 -14.12
N THR A 162 19.28 3.62 -12.97
CA THR A 162 20.31 2.59 -12.83
C THR A 162 19.71 1.27 -12.36
N VAL A 163 19.94 0.18 -13.11
CA VAL A 163 19.53 -1.16 -12.68
C VAL A 163 20.43 -1.60 -11.53
N LEU A 164 19.82 -1.91 -10.40
CA LEU A 164 20.47 -2.39 -9.18
C LEU A 164 19.90 -3.74 -8.78
N SER A 165 20.63 -4.43 -7.91
CA SER A 165 20.16 -5.68 -7.33
C SER A 165 20.49 -5.77 -5.85
N PHE A 166 19.65 -6.46 -5.09
CA PHE A 166 19.88 -6.74 -3.68
C PHE A 166 19.36 -8.14 -3.32
N THR A 167 19.95 -8.71 -2.28
CA THR A 167 19.52 -9.98 -1.69
C THR A 167 18.95 -9.75 -0.30
N GLY A 168 17.98 -10.58 0.08
CA GLY A 168 17.42 -10.52 1.42
C GLY A 168 16.29 -11.53 1.62
N THR A 169 15.74 -11.53 2.82
CA THR A 169 14.59 -12.35 3.20
C THR A 169 13.30 -11.61 2.87
N VAL A 170 12.33 -12.31 2.28
CA VAL A 170 10.97 -11.80 2.10
C VAL A 170 10.28 -11.72 3.46
N ILE A 171 9.94 -10.52 3.89
CA ILE A 171 9.23 -10.23 5.13
C ILE A 171 7.71 -10.27 4.92
N SER A 172 7.26 -9.82 3.75
CA SER A 172 5.88 -9.98 3.32
C SER A 172 5.81 -9.98 1.80
N ILE A 173 4.80 -10.65 1.26
CA ILE A 173 4.52 -10.69 -0.16
C ILE A 173 3.01 -10.81 -0.40
N GLU A 174 2.49 -9.92 -1.26
CA GLU A 174 1.08 -9.91 -1.67
C GLU A 174 0.98 -9.79 -3.18
N GLU A 175 0.08 -10.57 -3.80
CA GLU A 175 -0.23 -10.49 -5.23
C GLU A 175 -1.70 -10.12 -5.44
N VAL A 176 -1.92 -9.11 -6.28
CA VAL A 176 -3.24 -8.61 -6.64
C VAL A 176 -3.36 -8.54 -8.17
N PRO A 177 -4.29 -9.28 -8.80
CA PRO A 177 -4.58 -9.14 -10.22
C PRO A 177 -5.03 -7.71 -10.54
N ILE A 178 -4.53 -7.14 -11.65
CA ILE A 178 -4.95 -5.81 -12.09
C ILE A 178 -6.22 -5.97 -12.95
N GLU A 179 -7.31 -5.32 -12.54
CA GLU A 179 -8.61 -5.42 -13.23
C GLU A 179 -8.48 -5.08 -14.72
N GLU A 180 -9.20 -5.83 -15.56
CA GLU A 180 -9.24 -5.65 -17.03
C GLU A 180 -7.91 -5.92 -17.75
N THR A 181 -6.93 -6.54 -17.08
CA THR A 181 -5.62 -6.90 -17.65
C THR A 181 -5.24 -8.34 -17.28
N ASP A 182 -4.23 -8.89 -17.96
CA ASP A 182 -3.62 -10.17 -17.57
C ASP A 182 -2.44 -9.98 -16.59
N ASP A 183 -2.16 -8.74 -16.17
CA ASP A 183 -1.05 -8.41 -15.29
C ASP A 183 -1.40 -8.61 -13.81
N THR A 184 -0.36 -8.78 -12.99
CA THR A 184 -0.47 -8.95 -11.54
C THR A 184 0.47 -7.97 -10.86
N LEU A 185 -0.04 -7.20 -9.91
CA LEU A 185 0.78 -6.40 -9.01
C LEU A 185 1.25 -7.29 -7.84
N ALA A 186 2.54 -7.52 -7.76
CA ALA A 186 3.20 -8.10 -6.59
C ALA A 186 3.86 -6.99 -5.76
N LEU A 187 3.50 -6.91 -4.48
CA LEU A 187 4.12 -6.04 -3.49
C LEU A 187 4.97 -6.89 -2.56
N ILE A 188 6.29 -6.71 -2.60
CA ILE A 188 7.23 -7.52 -1.82
C ILE A 188 8.01 -6.62 -0.88
N HIS A 189 7.99 -6.91 0.42
CA HIS A 189 8.93 -6.33 1.39
C HIS A 189 10.09 -7.30 1.56
N VAL A 190 11.29 -6.89 1.14
CA VAL A 190 12.54 -7.63 1.34
C VAL A 190 13.37 -6.92 2.41
N MET A 191 13.99 -7.67 3.31
CA MET A 191 14.95 -7.15 4.28
C MET A 191 16.29 -7.88 4.15
N ASP A 192 17.38 -7.14 4.02
CA ASP A 192 18.72 -7.74 3.99
C ASP A 192 19.24 -8.09 5.40
N ASP A 193 20.37 -8.78 5.45
CA ASP A 193 21.01 -9.24 6.69
C ASP A 193 21.53 -8.07 7.57
N GLU A 194 21.67 -6.87 7.01
CA GLU A 194 22.03 -5.65 7.75
C GLU A 194 20.80 -4.91 8.28
N GLY A 195 19.59 -5.43 8.02
CA GLY A 195 18.31 -4.83 8.43
C GLY A 195 17.83 -3.69 7.53
N ASN A 196 18.44 -3.48 6.36
CA ASN A 196 17.90 -2.51 5.40
C ASN A 196 16.65 -3.10 4.75
N SER A 197 15.64 -2.26 4.59
CA SER A 197 14.35 -2.65 4.03
C SER A 197 14.14 -2.11 2.62
N TYR A 198 13.61 -2.97 1.77
CA TYR A 198 13.31 -2.72 0.36
C TYR A 198 11.84 -3.03 0.10
N GLN A 199 11.14 -2.13 -0.59
CA GLN A 199 9.79 -2.42 -1.08
C GLN A 199 9.84 -2.54 -2.59
N VAL A 200 9.61 -3.73 -3.11
CA VAL A 200 9.68 -4.06 -4.53
C VAL A 200 8.25 -4.12 -5.06
N ILE A 201 7.94 -3.24 -6.01
CA ILE A 201 6.68 -3.22 -6.75
C ILE A 201 6.94 -3.87 -8.10
N LEU A 202 6.30 -5.01 -8.37
CA LEU A 202 6.56 -5.81 -9.56
C LEU A 202 5.25 -6.13 -10.29
N TYR A 203 5.14 -5.81 -11.57
CA TYR A 203 3.92 -6.07 -12.36
C TYR A 203 3.89 -7.44 -13.05
N LYS A 204 4.34 -8.48 -12.34
CA LYS A 204 4.19 -9.89 -12.72
C LYS A 204 4.13 -10.76 -11.47
N THR A 205 3.60 -11.97 -11.61
CA THR A 205 3.68 -12.98 -10.55
C THR A 205 5.13 -13.34 -10.19
N THR A 206 5.33 -13.65 -8.93
CA THR A 206 6.58 -14.10 -8.30
C THR A 206 6.69 -15.63 -8.23
N GLY A 207 5.66 -16.34 -8.68
CA GLY A 207 5.66 -17.80 -8.75
C GLY A 207 5.51 -18.44 -7.37
N ASP A 208 6.53 -19.18 -6.94
CA ASP A 208 6.54 -19.94 -5.68
C ASP A 208 7.32 -19.26 -4.55
N ILE A 209 7.69 -17.98 -4.71
CA ILE A 209 8.26 -17.15 -3.65
C ILE A 209 7.21 -16.91 -2.58
N LEU A 210 7.57 -17.18 -1.32
CA LEU A 210 6.74 -16.98 -0.14
C LEU A 210 7.47 -16.12 0.88
N GLU A 211 6.74 -15.72 1.93
CA GLU A 211 7.34 -15.17 3.15
C GLU A 211 8.44 -16.10 3.68
N GLU A 212 9.47 -15.52 4.28
CA GLU A 212 10.68 -16.19 4.79
C GLU A 212 11.65 -16.72 3.73
N ASP A 213 11.31 -16.69 2.44
CA ASP A 213 12.24 -17.07 1.39
C ASP A 213 13.38 -16.06 1.23
N TYR A 214 14.59 -16.56 0.98
CA TYR A 214 15.72 -15.71 0.61
C TYR A 214 15.71 -15.49 -0.90
N VAL A 215 15.79 -14.24 -1.33
CA VAL A 215 15.59 -13.83 -2.73
C VAL A 215 16.73 -12.94 -3.21
N HIS A 216 16.89 -12.90 -4.53
CA HIS A 216 17.67 -11.90 -5.27
C HIS A 216 16.71 -11.16 -6.20
N PHE A 217 16.61 -9.85 -6.08
CA PHE A 217 15.79 -9.03 -6.98
C PHE A 217 16.62 -8.01 -7.74
N TRP A 218 16.14 -7.64 -8.92
CA TRP A 218 16.66 -6.60 -9.79
C TRP A 218 15.57 -5.58 -10.10
N GLY A 219 15.94 -4.31 -10.20
CA GLY A 219 15.03 -3.23 -10.53
C GLY A 219 15.72 -1.87 -10.54
N VAL A 220 14.92 -0.81 -10.65
CA VAL A 220 15.41 0.57 -10.49
C VAL A 220 14.83 1.18 -9.22
N PRO A 221 15.63 1.90 -8.42
CA PRO A 221 15.10 2.61 -7.28
C PRO A 221 14.22 3.76 -7.78
N VAL A 222 13.06 3.95 -7.16
CA VAL A 222 12.13 5.05 -7.49
C VAL A 222 12.07 6.11 -6.41
N GLY A 223 12.52 5.80 -5.20
CA GLY A 223 12.72 6.77 -4.13
C GLY A 223 12.60 6.17 -2.73
N PRO A 224 13.05 6.89 -1.69
CA PRO A 224 12.82 6.48 -0.32
C PRO A 224 11.35 6.67 0.04
N SER A 225 10.87 5.81 0.93
CA SER A 225 9.59 5.96 1.63
C SER A 225 9.76 5.48 3.07
N TYR A 226 8.69 5.50 3.85
CA TYR A 226 8.67 4.99 5.21
C TYR A 226 7.25 4.56 5.60
N PHE A 227 7.16 3.67 6.58
CA PHE A 227 5.89 3.26 7.17
C PHE A 227 6.02 3.11 8.69
N GLU A 228 4.90 3.21 9.42
CA GLU A 228 4.86 2.98 10.85
C GLU A 228 4.97 1.48 11.17
N ASN A 229 5.85 1.10 12.09
CA ASN A 229 6.07 -0.29 12.46
C ASN A 229 5.36 -0.67 13.76
N VAL A 230 5.18 -1.97 13.97
CA VAL A 230 4.50 -2.55 15.14
C VAL A 230 5.20 -2.25 16.47
N SER A 231 6.45 -1.77 16.44
CA SER A 231 7.20 -1.35 17.63
C SER A 231 6.95 0.12 18.01
N GLY A 232 6.03 0.81 17.32
CA GLY A 232 5.69 2.22 17.56
C GLY A 232 6.70 3.21 17.00
N GLY A 233 7.56 2.76 16.07
CA GLY A 233 8.52 3.60 15.36
C GLY A 233 8.23 3.66 13.86
N THR A 234 9.20 4.15 13.10
CA THR A 234 9.12 4.21 11.64
C THR A 234 10.21 3.33 11.05
N THR A 235 9.86 2.59 10.00
CA THR A 235 10.83 1.85 9.17
C THR A 235 11.04 2.62 7.88
N ASN A 236 12.29 2.97 7.58
CA ASN A 236 12.66 3.55 6.28
C ASN A 236 12.79 2.42 5.27
N VAL A 237 12.26 2.64 4.06
CA VAL A 237 12.39 1.70 2.94
C VAL A 237 12.93 2.40 1.72
N GLN A 238 13.67 1.65 0.91
CA GLN A 238 13.95 2.04 -0.45
C GLN A 238 12.95 1.35 -1.37
N VAL A 239 12.15 2.14 -2.09
CA VAL A 239 11.15 1.61 -3.03
C VAL A 239 11.80 1.37 -4.39
N PHE A 240 11.49 0.23 -5.00
CA PHE A 240 11.97 -0.21 -6.30
C PHE A 240 10.81 -0.51 -7.23
N MET A 241 10.96 -0.05 -8.47
CA MET A 241 10.25 -0.65 -9.60
C MET A 241 10.99 -1.95 -9.98
N GLY A 242 10.37 -3.08 -9.64
CA GLY A 242 10.90 -4.41 -9.86
C GLY A 242 10.95 -4.77 -11.34
N SER A 243 12.05 -5.39 -11.75
CA SER A 243 12.21 -5.98 -13.07
C SER A 243 12.08 -7.51 -13.00
N HIS A 244 12.79 -8.12 -12.04
CA HIS A 244 12.79 -9.57 -11.83
C HIS A 244 13.18 -9.88 -10.38
N ILE A 245 12.70 -11.01 -9.89
CA ILE A 245 13.02 -11.57 -8.58
C ILE A 245 13.13 -13.08 -8.72
N GLU A 246 14.07 -13.69 -8.02
CA GLU A 246 14.22 -15.13 -7.96
C GLU A 246 14.57 -15.60 -6.55
N LYS A 247 14.09 -16.79 -6.20
CA LYS A 247 14.41 -17.48 -4.95
C LYS A 247 15.83 -18.02 -4.99
N LEU A 248 16.59 -17.77 -3.94
CA LEU A 248 17.90 -18.37 -3.70
C LEU A 248 17.71 -19.62 -2.81
N GLN A 249 18.36 -20.72 -3.18
CA GLN A 249 18.27 -22.01 -2.48
C GLN A 249 18.91 -22.01 -1.10
#